data_AF-A0A8I1SAN3-F1
#
_entry.id   AF-A0A8I1SAN3-F1
#
_cell.length_a   1.000
_cell.length_b   1.000
_cell.length_c   1.000
_cell.angle_alpha   90.00
_cell.angle_beta   90.00
_cell.angle_gamma   90.00
#
_symmetry.space_group_name_H-M   'P 1'
#
loop_
_entity.id
_entity.type
_entity.pdbx_description
1 polymer ?
#
loop_
_entity_poly.entity_id
_entity_poly.type
_entity_poly.pdbx_seq_one_letter_code
_entity_poly.pdbx_strand_id
1 'polypeptide(L)' 'MTTGELLAQARKLTRDEQLKLAHDLWIEADGPYDDPAEVESEWATEIGRRLQNIADGTTVGVPDSEVRKRFGL' A
#
# COMPACT_ATOMS: atom_id res chain seq x y z
N MET A 1 -9.10 -23.08 19.21
CA MET A 1 -10.03 -22.04 18.72
C MET A 1 -10.00 -22.04 17.20
N THR A 2 -11.15 -22.07 16.56
CA THR A 2 -11.29 -22.07 15.08
C THR A 2 -11.41 -20.64 14.54
N THR A 3 -11.18 -20.45 13.24
CA THR A 3 -11.40 -19.16 12.56
C THR A 3 -12.85 -18.67 12.73
N GLY A 4 -13.82 -19.58 12.74
CA GLY A 4 -15.23 -19.25 12.98
C GLY A 4 -15.49 -18.74 14.40
N GLU A 5 -14.84 -19.35 15.40
CA GLU A 5 -14.91 -18.91 16.80
C GLU A 5 -14.25 -17.53 17.01
N LEU A 6 -13.13 -17.27 16.34
CA LEU A 6 -12.46 -15.97 16.33
C LEU A 6 -13.33 -14.87 15.71
N LEU A 7 -13.94 -15.16 14.55
CA LEU A 7 -14.81 -14.19 13.88
C LEU A 7 -16.07 -13.89 14.71
N ALA A 8 -16.63 -14.90 15.38
CA ALA A 8 -17.76 -14.71 16.29
C ALA A 8 -17.40 -13.83 17.49
N GLN A 9 -16.15 -13.86 17.96
CA GLN A 9 -15.66 -12.98 19.02
C GLN A 9 -15.40 -11.56 18.49
N ALA A 10 -14.74 -11.41 17.34
CA ALA A 10 -14.48 -10.11 16.71
C ALA A 10 -15.79 -9.34 16.42
N ARG A 11 -16.87 -10.05 16.06
CA ARG A 11 -18.19 -9.45 15.85
C ARG A 11 -18.84 -8.86 17.10
N LYS A 12 -18.36 -9.19 18.30
CA LYS A 12 -18.85 -8.61 19.57
C LYS A 12 -18.21 -7.24 19.87
N LEU A 13 -17.13 -6.90 19.19
CA LEU A 13 -16.45 -5.61 19.32
C LEU A 13 -17.26 -4.49 18.66
N THR A 14 -17.01 -3.26 19.08
CA THR A 14 -17.48 -2.07 18.38
C THR A 14 -16.83 -1.94 17.00
N ARG A 15 -17.40 -1.09 16.13
CA ARG A 15 -16.86 -0.84 14.79
C ARG A 15 -15.39 -0.41 14.82
N ASP A 16 -15.03 0.50 15.72
CA ASP A 16 -13.67 1.04 15.78
C ASP A 16 -12.66 0.00 16.26
N GLU A 17 -13.05 -0.83 17.23
CA GLU A 17 -12.25 -1.96 17.70
C GLU A 17 -12.10 -3.05 16.62
N GLN A 18 -13.13 -3.30 15.81
CA GLN A 18 -13.03 -4.22 14.67
C GLN A 18 -12.04 -3.70 13.62
N LEU A 19 -12.09 -2.41 13.30
CA LEU A 19 -11.18 -1.78 12.34
C LEU A 19 -9.74 -1.82 12.86
N LYS A 20 -9.54 -1.54 14.15
CA LYS A 20 -8.23 -1.64 14.78
C LYS A 20 -7.69 -3.07 14.76
N LEU A 21 -8.51 -4.06 15.13
CA LEU A 21 -8.11 -5.46 15.09
C LEU A 21 -7.75 -5.92 13.68
N ALA A 22 -8.53 -5.53 12.67
CA ALA A 22 -8.24 -5.86 11.27
C ALA A 22 -6.92 -5.24 10.79
N HIS A 23 -6.66 -3.98 11.16
CA HIS A 23 -5.41 -3.29 10.84
C HIS A 23 -4.20 -3.95 11.51
N ASP A 24 -4.29 -4.26 12.80
CA ASP A 24 -3.18 -4.87 13.54
C ASP A 24 -2.88 -6.28 13.00
N LEU A 25 -3.92 -7.08 12.69
CA LEU A 25 -3.74 -8.37 12.03
C LEU A 25 -3.15 -8.25 10.62
N TRP A 26 -3.48 -7.19 9.89
CA TRP A 26 -2.88 -6.93 8.58
C TRP A 26 -1.39 -6.65 8.72
N ILE A 27 -1.00 -5.75 9.63
CA ILE A 27 0.42 -5.44 9.89
C ILE A 27 1.19 -6.68 10.34
N GLU A 28 0.62 -7.49 11.24
CA GLU A 28 1.27 -8.72 11.70
C GLU A 28 1.43 -9.75 10.57
N ALA A 29 0.45 -9.84 9.66
CA ALA A 29 0.49 -10.74 8.52
C ALA A 29 1.48 -10.30 7.43
N ASP A 30 1.72 -8.99 7.30
CA ASP A 30 2.70 -8.40 6.38
C ASP A 30 4.15 -8.75 6.74
N GLY A 31 4.37 -9.28 7.96
CA GLY A 31 5.70 -9.68 8.44
C GLY A 31 6.52 -8.48 8.94
N PRO A 32 7.82 -8.67 9.22
CA PRO A 32 8.68 -7.52 9.50
C PRO A 32 8.61 -6.57 8.30
N TYR A 33 8.46 -5.27 8.55
CA TYR A 33 8.65 -4.26 7.51
C TYR A 33 9.93 -4.61 6.73
N ASP A 34 9.83 -4.67 5.41
CA ASP A 34 10.97 -4.88 4.53
C ASP A 34 12.12 -3.96 4.97
N ASP A 35 13.36 -4.45 4.90
CA ASP A 35 14.53 -3.65 5.25
C ASP A 35 14.42 -2.31 4.52
N PRO A 36 14.40 -1.16 5.21
CA PRO A 36 14.31 0.13 4.55
C PRO A 36 15.34 0.32 3.43
N ALA A 37 16.51 -0.30 3.56
CA ALA A 37 17.53 -0.30 2.51
C ALA A 37 17.14 -1.12 1.27
N GLU A 38 16.47 -2.25 1.46
CA GLU A 38 15.92 -3.08 0.38
C GLU A 38 14.78 -2.35 -0.34
N VAL A 39 13.84 -1.78 0.42
CA VAL A 39 12.74 -0.95 -0.11
C VAL A 39 13.28 0.22 -0.94
N GLU A 40 14.26 0.96 -0.42
CA GLU A 40 14.87 2.07 -1.15
C GLU A 40 15.56 1.60 -2.44
N SER A 41 16.25 0.45 -2.40
CA SER A 41 16.90 -0.14 -3.56
C SER A 41 15.91 -0.56 -4.65
N GLU A 42 14.79 -1.19 -4.26
CA GLU A 42 13.73 -1.59 -5.19
C GLU A 42 13.03 -0.36 -5.81
N TRP A 43 12.73 0.66 -5.00
CA TRP A 43 12.17 1.92 -5.50
C TRP A 43 13.12 2.65 -6.43
N ALA A 44 14.42 2.72 -6.11
CA ALA A 44 15.42 3.32 -6.97
C ALA A 44 15.48 2.62 -8.35
N THR A 45 15.40 1.29 -8.34
CA THR A 45 15.35 0.47 -9.56
C THR A 45 14.10 0.77 -10.39
N GLU A 46 12.93 0.80 -9.76
CA GLU A 46 11.66 1.08 -10.43
C GLU A 46 11.58 2.51 -10.96
N ILE A 47 12.08 3.50 -10.21
CA ILE A 47 12.17 4.89 -10.66
C ILE A 47 13.06 4.98 -11.89
N GLY A 48 14.24 4.34 -11.86
CA GLY A 48 15.15 4.28 -13.01
C GLY A 48 14.47 3.70 -14.25
N ARG A 49 13.77 2.57 -14.09
CA ARG A 49 13.00 1.94 -15.17
C ARG A 49 11.93 2.88 -15.75
N ARG A 50 11.18 3.60 -14.91
CA ARG A 50 10.15 4.55 -15.37
C ARG A 50 10.75 5.74 -16.11
N LEU A 51 11.84 6.30 -15.61
CA LEU A 51 12.56 7.38 -16.29
C LEU A 51 13.05 6.94 -17.67
N GLN A 52 13.57 5.71 -17.78
CA GLN A 52 13.98 5.17 -19.07
C GLN A 52 12.79 5.01 -20.03
N ASN A 53 11.66 4.49 -19.56
CA ASN A 53 10.46 4.36 -20.41
C ASN A 53 9.93 5.73 -20.90
N ILE A 54 10.09 6.79 -20.10
CA ILE A 54 9.77 8.15 -20.51
C ILE A 54 10.75 8.61 -21.61
N ALA A 55 12.05 8.40 -21.40
CA ALA A 55 13.08 8.74 -22.37
C ALA A 55 12.91 8.00 -23.71
N ASP A 56 12.53 6.72 -23.64
CA ASP A 56 12.27 5.86 -24.80
C ASP A 56 10.92 6.15 -25.47
N GLY A 57 10.08 7.00 -24.88
CA GLY A 57 8.75 7.32 -25.40
C GLY A 57 7.76 6.15 -25.34
N THR A 58 8.02 5.14 -24.49
CA THR A 58 7.17 3.95 -24.34
C THR A 58 6.08 4.13 -23.28
N THR A 59 6.08 5.25 -22.58
CA THR A 59 5.08 5.59 -21.55
C THR A 59 4.14 6.71 -22.01
N VAL A 60 2.86 6.57 -21.68
CA VAL A 60 1.85 7.63 -21.84
C VAL A 60 1.79 8.44 -20.54
N GLY A 61 2.13 9.73 -20.63
CA GLY A 61 2.00 10.67 -19.51
C GLY A 61 0.56 11.14 -19.31
N VAL A 62 0.29 11.71 -18.14
CA VAL A 62 -0.95 12.43 -17.84
C VAL A 62 -0.66 13.92 -17.81
N PRO A 63 -1.50 14.79 -18.41
CA PRO A 63 -1.30 16.24 -18.34
C PRO A 63 -1.25 16.77 -16.90
N ASP A 64 -0.31 17.68 -16.62
CA ASP A 64 -0.12 18.24 -15.26
C ASP A 64 -1.40 18.87 -14.69
N SER A 65 -2.19 19.53 -15.52
CA SER A 65 -3.48 20.12 -15.13
C SER A 65 -4.47 19.08 -14.58
N GLU A 66 -4.46 17.86 -15.12
CA GLU A 66 -5.33 16.78 -14.65
C GLU A 66 -4.83 16.22 -13.32
N VAL A 67 -3.52 16.08 -13.16
CA VAL A 67 -2.88 15.67 -11.90
C VAL A 67 -3.23 16.65 -10.78
N ARG A 68 -3.03 17.96 -11.02
CA ARG A 68 -3.35 19.01 -10.03
C ARG A 68 -4.81 18.99 -9.60
N LYS A 69 -5.72 18.87 -10.57
CA LYS A 69 -7.16 18.76 -10.28
C LYS A 69 -7.49 17.54 -9.42
N ARG A 70 -6.85 16.40 -9.66
CA ARG A 70 -7.11 15.15 -8.91
C ARG A 70 -6.66 15.23 -7.45
N PHE A 71 -5.58 15.95 -7.18
CA PHE A 71 -4.97 16.03 -5.85
C PHE A 71 -5.23 17.35 -5.11
N GLY A 72 -5.95 18.30 -5.72
CA GLY A 72 -6.23 19.61 -5.10
C GLY A 72 -4.98 20.49 -4.97
N LEU A 73 -4.06 20.40 -5.93
CA LEU A 73 -2.79 21.14 -6.01
C LEU A 73 -2.83 22.32 -6.99
#